data_AF-A0A382LZ88-F1
#
_entry.id   AF-A0A382LZ88-F1
#
_cell.length_a   1.000
_cell.length_b   1.000
_cell.length_c   1.000
_cell.angle_alpha   90.00
_cell.angle_beta   90.00
_cell.angle_gamma   90.00
#
_symmetry.space_group_name_H-M   'P 1'
#
loop_
_entity.id
_entity.type
_entity.pdbx_description
1 polymer ?
#
loop_
_entity_poly.entity_id
_entity_poly.type
_entity_poly.pdbx_seq_one_letter_code
_entity_poly.pdbx_strand_id
1 'polypeptide(L)'
;ILFNVVNGFSPLGKSRNKGIISFYTVYLWIIYFACVYLIVIAVGIELNWQQVGLLLIATTLSISVPAAPGYVGTYHAVVIYMMVSVFDMDLAISQSLAIILHAVGFIPFVIVGAWFFAKSSVQLAEIKNV
;
A
#
# COMPACT_ATOMS: atom_id res chain seq x y z
N ILE A 1 -19.29 6.61 -9.12
CA ILE A 1 -17.90 6.52 -8.58
C ILE A 1 -17.41 7.88 -8.09
N LEU A 2 -17.25 8.90 -8.96
CA LEU A 2 -16.80 10.25 -8.56
C LEU A 2 -17.60 10.88 -7.39
N PHE A 3 -18.93 10.79 -7.41
CA PHE A 3 -19.78 11.27 -6.32
C PHE A 3 -19.47 10.58 -4.98
N ASN A 4 -19.17 9.27 -5.00
CA ASN A 4 -18.84 8.50 -3.79
C ASN A 4 -17.46 8.89 -3.26
N VAL A 5 -16.50 9.15 -4.15
CA VAL A 5 -15.16 9.65 -3.78
C VAL A 5 -15.28 11.00 -3.08
N VAL A 6 -16.01 11.95 -3.67
CA VAL A 6 -16.22 13.29 -3.09
C VAL A 6 -16.95 13.22 -1.75
N ASN A 7 -17.99 12.40 -1.64
CA ASN A 7 -18.72 12.22 -0.38
C ASN A 7 -17.87 11.56 0.71
N GLY A 8 -16.87 10.76 0.36
CA GLY A 8 -15.89 10.19 1.29
C GLY A 8 -15.09 11.25 2.06
N PHE A 9 -14.95 12.47 1.51
CA PHE A 9 -14.28 13.59 2.19
C PHE A 9 -15.23 14.42 3.08
N SER A 10 -16.56 14.22 2.99
CA SER A 10 -17.57 14.94 3.80
C SER A 10 -17.31 14.89 5.32
N PRO A 11 -16.89 13.76 5.92
CA PRO A 11 -16.57 13.68 7.35
C PRO A 11 -15.37 14.57 7.75
N LEU A 12 -14.37 14.71 6.87
CA LEU A 12 -13.23 15.61 7.10
C LEU A 12 -13.70 17.06 7.16
N GLY A 13 -14.68 17.44 6.34
CA GLY A 13 -15.31 18.77 6.37
C GLY A 13 -16.07 19.09 7.66
N LYS A 14 -16.38 18.09 8.51
CA LYS A 14 -17.12 18.28 9.77
C LYS A 14 -16.27 18.04 11.02
N SER A 15 -15.09 17.45 10.88
CA SER A 15 -14.19 17.18 12.01
C SER A 15 -13.59 18.47 12.59
N ARG A 16 -13.43 18.53 13.92
CA ARG A 16 -12.68 19.59 14.61
C ARG A 16 -11.16 19.47 14.40
N ASN A 17 -10.68 18.28 14.03
CA ASN A 17 -9.26 17.93 13.98
C ASN A 17 -8.69 17.89 12.54
N LYS A 18 -9.31 18.60 11.59
CA LYS A 18 -8.96 18.50 10.15
C LYS A 18 -7.48 18.72 9.88
N GLY A 19 -6.88 19.74 10.50
CA GLY A 19 -5.45 20.05 10.31
C GLY A 19 -4.54 18.91 10.76
N ILE A 20 -4.85 18.29 11.90
CA ILE A 20 -4.11 17.15 12.44
C ILE A 20 -4.24 15.94 11.50
N ILE A 21 -5.45 15.65 11.01
CA ILE A 21 -5.69 14.55 10.07
C ILE A 21 -4.93 14.78 8.77
N SER A 22 -4.98 15.99 8.21
CA SER A 22 -4.23 16.34 7.01
C SER A 22 -2.72 16.21 7.21
N PHE A 23 -2.19 16.66 8.34
CA PHE A 23 -0.78 16.53 8.68
C PHE A 23 -0.35 15.06 8.73
N TYR A 24 -1.05 14.22 9.51
CA TYR A 24 -0.71 12.79 9.61
C TYR A 24 -0.88 12.07 8.28
N THR A 25 -1.85 12.48 7.46
CA THR A 25 -2.00 11.93 6.10
C THR A 25 -0.74 12.19 5.29
N VAL A 26 -0.33 13.46 5.15
CA VAL A 26 0.89 13.82 4.39
C VAL A 26 2.12 13.14 4.97
N TYR A 27 2.25 13.11 6.30
CA TYR A 27 3.35 12.47 6.99
C TYR A 27 3.45 10.96 6.68
N LEU A 28 2.31 10.25 6.67
CA LEU A 28 2.27 8.84 6.27
C LEU A 28 2.68 8.63 4.81
N TRP A 29 2.22 9.50 3.90
CA TRP A 29 2.61 9.42 2.49
C TRP A 29 4.11 9.65 2.29
N ILE A 30 4.73 10.54 3.07
CA ILE A 30 6.19 10.74 3.05
C ILE A 30 6.90 9.47 3.53
N ILE A 31 6.43 8.85 4.61
CA ILE A 31 7.00 7.58 5.10
C ILE A 31 6.86 6.49 4.04
N TYR A 32 5.69 6.33 3.43
CA TYR A 32 5.48 5.34 2.38
C TYR A 32 6.38 5.57 1.18
N PHE A 33 6.51 6.82 0.73
CA PHE A 33 7.44 7.18 -0.33
C PHE A 33 8.87 6.79 0.04
N ALA A 34 9.33 7.13 1.24
CA ALA A 34 10.65 6.78 1.72
C ALA A 34 10.85 5.25 1.76
N CYS A 35 9.87 4.48 2.22
CA CYS A 35 9.95 3.01 2.22
C CYS A 35 10.09 2.45 0.79
N VAL A 36 9.24 2.87 -0.16
CA VAL A 36 9.33 2.42 -1.55
C VAL A 36 10.69 2.80 -2.16
N TYR A 37 11.13 4.04 -1.93
CA TYR A 37 12.41 4.54 -2.40
C TYR A 37 13.59 3.71 -1.87
N LEU A 38 13.61 3.41 -0.57
CA LEU A 38 14.65 2.58 0.04
C LEU A 38 14.63 1.14 -0.47
N ILE A 39 13.45 0.57 -0.73
CA ILE A 39 13.33 -0.78 -1.30
C ILE A 39 13.87 -0.81 -2.72
N VAL A 40 13.53 0.19 -3.56
CA VAL A 40 14.05 0.31 -4.92
C VAL A 40 15.58 0.36 -4.93
N ILE A 41 16.18 1.16 -4.04
CA ILE A 41 17.64 1.21 -3.84
C ILE A 41 18.18 -0.14 -3.38
N ALA A 42 17.53 -0.79 -2.40
CA ALA A 42 17.98 -2.07 -1.85
C ALA A 42 17.98 -3.21 -2.89
N VAL A 43 17.06 -3.16 -3.86
CA VAL A 43 17.01 -4.11 -4.98
C VAL A 43 18.02 -3.74 -6.09
N GLY A 44 18.65 -2.56 -6.03
CA GLY A 44 19.63 -2.09 -7.01
C GLY A 44 19.00 -1.54 -8.29
N ILE A 45 17.78 -1.01 -8.20
CA ILE A 45 17.03 -0.47 -9.34
C ILE A 45 17.16 1.05 -9.36
N GLU A 46 17.45 1.61 -10.52
CA GLU A 46 17.52 3.06 -10.72
C GLU A 46 16.16 3.61 -11.16
N LEU A 47 15.39 4.16 -10.21
CA LEU A 47 14.20 4.97 -10.50
C LEU A 47 14.39 6.39 -9.99
N ASN A 48 13.98 7.37 -10.79
CA ASN A 48 13.87 8.73 -10.31
C ASN A 48 12.70 8.88 -9.31
N TRP A 49 12.70 9.99 -8.57
CA TRP A 49 11.70 10.21 -7.52
C TRP A 49 10.26 10.28 -8.05
N GLN A 50 10.06 10.73 -9.29
CA GLN A 50 8.74 10.74 -9.94
C GLN A 50 8.25 9.32 -10.23
N GLN A 51 9.12 8.44 -10.74
CA GLN A 51 8.80 7.03 -11.01
C GLN A 51 8.47 6.29 -9.71
N VAL A 52 9.22 6.53 -8.64
CA VAL A 52 8.91 5.98 -7.30
C VAL A 52 7.55 6.46 -6.79
N GLY A 53 7.24 7.75 -6.95
CA GLY A 53 5.95 8.30 -6.60
C GLY A 53 4.79 7.70 -7.40
N LEU A 54 4.99 7.52 -8.71
CA LEU A 54 3.99 6.92 -9.58
C LEU A 54 3.78 5.44 -9.25
N LEU A 55 4.85 4.70 -8.95
CA LEU A 55 4.77 3.31 -8.50
C LEU A 55 3.98 3.20 -7.18
N LEU A 56 4.24 4.09 -6.22
CA LEU A 56 3.50 4.17 -4.96
C LEU A 56 2.01 4.44 -5.19
N ILE A 57 1.66 5.39 -6.05
CA ILE A 57 0.26 5.71 -6.35
C ILE A 57 -0.42 4.52 -7.02
N ALA A 58 0.20 3.93 -8.05
CA ALA A 58 -0.36 2.80 -8.80
C ALA A 58 -0.63 1.59 -7.87
N THR A 59 0.35 1.25 -7.04
CA THR A 59 0.21 0.14 -6.07
C THR A 59 -0.80 0.44 -4.96
N THR A 60 -0.94 1.70 -4.53
CA THR A 60 -1.98 2.08 -3.56
C THR A 60 -3.39 1.97 -4.18
N LEU A 61 -3.54 2.35 -5.45
CA LEU A 61 -4.80 2.19 -6.17
C LEU A 61 -5.14 0.72 -6.41
N SER A 62 -4.14 -0.14 -6.67
CA SER A 62 -4.37 -1.56 -6.90
C SER A 62 -4.97 -2.27 -5.69
N ILE A 63 -4.70 -1.79 -4.47
CA ILE A 63 -5.27 -2.30 -3.22
C ILE A 63 -6.79 -2.09 -3.15
N SER A 64 -7.32 -1.08 -3.85
CA SER A 64 -8.77 -0.81 -3.90
C SER A 64 -9.53 -1.81 -4.79
N VAL A 65 -8.82 -2.54 -5.65
CA VAL A 65 -9.41 -3.57 -6.51
C VAL A 65 -9.71 -4.81 -5.67
N PRO A 66 -10.93 -5.37 -5.73
CA PRO A 66 -11.24 -6.64 -5.06
C PRO A 66 -10.28 -7.74 -5.50
N ALA A 67 -9.59 -8.35 -4.53
CA ALA A 67 -8.49 -9.29 -4.79
C ALA A 67 -8.41 -10.38 -3.73
N ALA A 68 -7.49 -11.34 -3.94
CA ALA A 68 -7.14 -12.35 -2.95
C ALA A 68 -6.64 -11.70 -1.64
N PRO A 69 -6.68 -12.40 -0.49
CA PRO A 69 -6.18 -11.90 0.78
C PRO A 69 -4.76 -11.34 0.67
N GLY A 70 -4.54 -10.16 1.24
CA GLY A 70 -3.26 -9.46 1.16
C GLY A 70 -2.93 -8.86 -0.21
N TYR A 71 -3.90 -8.80 -1.13
CA TYR A 71 -3.76 -8.22 -2.47
C TYR A 71 -2.69 -8.91 -3.34
N VAL A 72 -2.38 -10.17 -3.02
CA VAL A 72 -1.46 -11.01 -3.78
C VAL A 72 -1.96 -11.14 -5.21
N GLY A 73 -1.05 -11.07 -6.19
CA GLY A 73 -1.39 -11.10 -7.60
C GLY A 73 -1.72 -9.72 -8.18
N THR A 74 -2.79 -9.04 -7.73
CA THR A 74 -3.15 -7.70 -8.26
C THR A 74 -2.08 -6.66 -7.98
N TYR A 75 -1.53 -6.65 -6.76
CA TYR A 75 -0.40 -5.79 -6.40
C TYR A 75 0.83 -6.09 -7.26
N HIS A 76 1.16 -7.37 -7.42
CA HIS A 76 2.33 -7.82 -8.20
C HIS A 76 2.19 -7.46 -9.68
N ALA A 77 1.00 -7.68 -10.26
CA ALA A 77 0.70 -7.35 -11.64
C ALA A 77 0.87 -5.85 -11.92
N VAL A 78 0.45 -4.99 -10.99
CA VAL A 78 0.62 -3.54 -11.13
C VAL A 78 2.08 -3.13 -11.03
N VAL A 79 2.85 -3.69 -10.10
CA VAL A 79 4.31 -3.41 -10.03
C VAL A 79 4.99 -3.82 -11.33
N ILE A 80 4.74 -5.05 -11.80
CA ILE A 80 5.33 -5.56 -13.04
C ILE A 80 4.91 -4.71 -14.24
N TYR A 81 3.63 -4.34 -14.33
CA TYR A 81 3.13 -3.51 -15.42
C TYR A 81 3.80 -2.13 -15.43
N MET A 82 3.90 -1.47 -14.28
CA MET A 82 4.56 -0.16 -14.16
C MET A 82 6.04 -0.25 -14.55
N MET A 83 6.74 -1.27 -14.04
CA MET A 83 8.16 -1.42 -14.31
C MET A 83 8.43 -1.76 -15.78
N VAL A 84 7.73 -2.74 -16.35
CA VAL A 84 7.98 -3.21 -17.72
C VAL A 84 7.38 -2.25 -18.76
N SER A 85 6.10 -1.92 -18.63
CA SER A 85 5.36 -1.20 -19.69
C SER A 85 5.49 0.31 -19.61
N VAL A 86 5.74 0.86 -18.41
CA VAL A 86 5.78 2.32 -18.20
C VAL A 86 7.21 2.82 -17.98
N PHE A 87 8.06 2.04 -17.31
CA PHE A 87 9.44 2.42 -17.01
C PHE A 87 10.50 1.71 -17.87
N ASP A 88 10.08 0.85 -18.80
CA ASP A 88 10.95 0.13 -19.74
C ASP A 88 12.05 -0.70 -19.06
N MET A 89 11.66 -1.39 -17.97
CA MET A 89 12.55 -2.23 -17.18
C MET A 89 12.40 -3.71 -17.55
N ASP A 90 13.46 -4.49 -17.31
CA ASP A 90 13.43 -5.93 -17.55
C ASP A 90 12.41 -6.66 -16.67
N LEU A 91 11.81 -7.74 -17.19
CA LEU A 91 10.78 -8.49 -16.48
C LEU A 91 11.31 -9.16 -15.21
N ALA A 92 12.52 -9.71 -15.23
CA ALA A 92 13.07 -10.45 -14.09
C ALA A 92 13.29 -9.52 -12.89
N ILE A 93 13.89 -8.35 -13.12
CA ILE A 93 14.10 -7.36 -12.05
C ILE A 93 12.78 -6.77 -11.55
N SER A 94 11.80 -6.60 -12.44
CA SER A 94 10.45 -6.16 -12.10
C SER A 94 9.72 -7.14 -11.17
N GLN A 95 9.85 -8.45 -11.43
CA GLN A 95 9.30 -9.51 -10.58
C GLN A 95 9.98 -9.55 -9.21
N SER A 96 11.31 -9.39 -9.16
CA SER A 96 12.05 -9.29 -7.89
C SER A 96 11.56 -8.10 -7.06
N LEU A 97 11.39 -6.92 -7.68
CA LEU A 97 10.85 -5.75 -6.99
C LEU A 97 9.43 -5.99 -6.48
N ALA A 98 8.55 -6.58 -7.30
CA ALA A 98 7.16 -6.85 -6.91
C ALA A 98 7.07 -7.71 -5.64
N ILE A 99 7.90 -8.76 -5.56
CA ILE A 99 7.95 -9.65 -4.40
C ILE A 99 8.47 -8.92 -3.17
N ILE A 100 9.60 -8.22 -3.28
CA ILE A 100 10.23 -7.56 -2.13
C ILE A 100 9.36 -6.40 -1.62
N LEU A 101 8.83 -5.59 -2.53
CA LEU A 101 7.97 -4.46 -2.21
C LEU A 101 6.69 -4.92 -1.48
N HIS A 102 6.06 -5.99 -1.98
CA HIS A 102 4.88 -6.57 -1.32
C HIS A 102 5.23 -7.19 0.03
N ALA A 103 6.33 -7.95 0.13
CA ALA A 103 6.76 -8.58 1.38
C ALA A 103 7.04 -7.55 2.48
N VAL A 104 7.80 -6.49 2.18
CA VAL A 104 8.10 -5.41 3.13
C VAL A 104 6.85 -4.61 3.48
N GLY A 105 5.96 -4.37 2.51
CA GLY A 105 4.70 -3.65 2.70
C GLY A 105 3.59 -4.47 3.39
N PHE A 106 3.75 -5.78 3.55
CA PHE A 106 2.69 -6.66 4.06
C PHE A 106 3.10 -7.43 5.32
N ILE A 107 4.25 -8.13 5.32
CA ILE A 107 4.62 -9.06 6.39
C ILE A 107 4.75 -8.37 7.76
N PRO A 108 5.43 -7.22 7.90
CA PRO A 108 5.54 -6.56 9.21
C PRO A 108 4.18 -6.18 9.79
N PHE A 109 3.26 -5.67 8.96
CA PHE A 109 1.91 -5.31 9.38
C PHE A 109 1.09 -6.52 9.79
N VAL A 110 1.20 -7.63 9.05
CA VAL A 110 0.55 -8.89 9.41
C VAL A 110 1.08 -9.42 10.74
N ILE A 111 2.41 -9.39 10.97
CA ILE A 111 3.01 -9.84 12.23
C ILE A 111 2.49 -9.01 13.40
N VAL A 112 2.52 -7.67 13.27
CA VAL A 112 2.05 -6.76 14.33
C VAL A 112 0.56 -6.98 14.59
N GLY A 113 -0.26 -7.07 13.54
CA GLY A 113 -1.69 -7.34 13.66
C GLY A 113 -1.98 -8.68 14.31
N ALA A 114 -1.30 -9.75 13.88
CA ALA A 114 -1.44 -11.09 14.44
C ALA A 114 -1.02 -11.14 15.92
N TRP A 115 0.04 -10.43 16.31
CA TRP A 115 0.48 -10.36 17.69
C TRP A 115 -0.55 -9.69 18.60
N PHE A 116 -1.10 -8.54 18.19
CA PHE A 116 -2.16 -7.88 18.95
C PHE A 116 -3.46 -8.67 18.96
N PHE A 117 -3.79 -9.34 17.85
CA PHE A 117 -4.93 -10.23 17.76
C PHE A 117 -4.82 -11.39 18.77
N ALA A 118 -3.67 -12.08 18.80
CA ALA A 118 -3.42 -13.19 19.71
C ALA A 118 -3.41 -12.77 21.20
N LYS A 119 -3.07 -11.51 21.49
CA LYS A 119 -3.16 -10.94 22.85
C LYS A 119 -4.55 -10.51 23.26
N SER A 120 -5.45 -10.28 22.31
CA SER A 120 -6.83 -9.90 22.60
C SER A 120 -7.64 -11.13 23.06
N SER A 121 -8.62 -10.95 23.95
CA SER A 121 -9.52 -12.03 24.39
C SER A 121 -10.55 -12.46 23.33
N VAL A 122 -10.45 -11.93 22.11
CA VAL A 122 -11.43 -12.18 21.03
C VAL A 122 -11.19 -13.57 20.46
N GLN A 123 -12.13 -14.48 20.72
CA GLN A 123 -12.09 -15.80 20.11
C GLN A 123 -12.62 -15.71 18.67
N LEU A 124 -11.93 -16.32 17.70
CA LEU A 124 -12.40 -16.42 16.31
C LEU A 124 -13.84 -17.01 16.22
N ALA A 125 -14.24 -17.78 17.23
CA ALA A 125 -15.58 -18.35 17.36
C ALA A 125 -16.68 -17.31 17.63
N GLU A 126 -16.38 -16.16 18.26
CA GLU A 126 -17.36 -15.09 18.53
C GLU A 126 -17.68 -14.28 17.27
N ILE A 127 -16.76 -14.21 16.32
CA ILE A 127 -16.91 -13.47 15.05
C ILE A 127 -17.84 -14.21 14.07
N LYS A 128 -18.05 -15.53 14.23
CA LYS A 128 -18.87 -16.35 13.34
C LYS A 128 -20.39 -16.09 13.48
N ASN A 129 -20.81 -15.43 14.56
CA ASN A 129 -22.23 -15.19 14.89
C ASN A 129 -22.68 -13.73 14.73
N VAL A 130 -21.88 -12.90 14.05
CA VAL A 130 -22.23 -11.53 13.63
C VAL A 130 -22.34 -11.50 12.11
#